data_AF-A0AA36G3Y2-F1
#
_entry.id   AF-A0AA36G3Y2-F1
#
_cell.length_a   1.000
_cell.length_b   1.000
_cell.length_c   1.000
_cell.angle_alpha   90.00
_cell.angle_beta   90.00
_cell.angle_gamma   90.00
#
_symmetry.space_group_name_H-M   'P 1'
#
loop_
_entity.id
_entity.type
_entity.pdbx_description
1 polymer ?
#
loop_
_entity_poly.entity_id
_entity_poly.type
_entity_poly.pdbx_seq_one_letter_code
_entity_poly.pdbx_strand_id
1 'polypeptide(L)'
;MVRAYYMQDPVTNQRDPCELDPPREATEEALKRCDVWTMKIPIENDWEQKLNEEAKKVGLNYRDEIHVNKDKMPNYEEKIKIFFEEHLHVDPEVRFVKGGSGYFDVRDREDKWIRLAVSAGDFIFLPAGIYHRFTVDNNDSINAIRLFKDEPIWEAFNRSDHQTDEKTIRAEYLNAIQKV
;
A
#
# COMPACT_ATOMS: atom_id res chain seq x y z
N MET A 1 -2.51 -2.86 15.50
CA MET A 1 -1.77 -2.10 14.49
C MET A 1 -1.34 -3.06 13.39
N VAL A 2 -1.21 -2.57 12.17
CA VAL A 2 -0.71 -3.37 11.03
C VAL A 2 0.69 -3.87 11.38
N ARG A 3 0.95 -5.16 11.17
CA ARG A 3 2.30 -5.71 11.37
C ARG A 3 3.15 -5.35 10.16
N ALA A 4 4.32 -4.75 10.40
CA ALA A 4 5.25 -4.37 9.34
C ALA A 4 6.65 -4.94 9.62
N TYR A 5 7.29 -5.53 8.61
CA TYR A 5 8.59 -6.20 8.77
C TYR A 5 9.43 -6.14 7.50
N TYR A 6 10.74 -6.32 7.66
CA TYR A 6 11.66 -6.37 6.53
C TYR A 6 11.64 -7.74 5.86
N MET A 7 11.80 -7.70 4.54
CA MET A 7 11.70 -8.88 3.69
C MET A 7 13.05 -9.40 3.20
N GLN A 8 13.07 -10.68 2.86
CA GLN A 8 14.06 -11.24 1.95
C GLN A 8 13.84 -10.68 0.53
N ASP A 9 14.92 -10.44 -0.21
CA ASP A 9 14.89 -9.99 -1.61
C ASP A 9 16.04 -10.71 -2.36
N PRO A 10 15.77 -11.49 -3.43
CA PRO A 10 14.48 -11.72 -4.09
C PRO A 10 13.53 -12.62 -3.29
N VAL A 11 12.22 -12.53 -3.61
CA VAL A 11 11.18 -13.43 -3.09
C VAL A 11 10.91 -14.58 -4.08
N THR A 12 10.76 -15.80 -3.57
CA THR A 12 10.37 -16.97 -4.40
C THR A 12 8.88 -16.96 -4.72
N ASN A 13 8.05 -16.61 -3.74
CA ASN A 13 6.60 -16.53 -3.86
C ASN A 13 6.11 -15.28 -3.14
N GLN A 14 5.57 -14.32 -3.90
CA GLN A 14 5.09 -13.05 -3.38
C GLN A 14 4.02 -13.17 -2.28
N ARG A 15 3.27 -14.27 -2.27
CA ARG A 15 2.14 -14.51 -1.36
C ARG A 15 2.54 -15.10 -0.01
N ASP A 16 3.78 -15.58 0.12
CA ASP A 16 4.32 -16.04 1.39
C ASP A 16 4.80 -14.84 2.22
N PRO A 17 4.91 -14.93 3.56
CA PRO A 17 5.35 -13.81 4.39
C PRO A 17 6.69 -13.20 3.98
N CYS A 18 7.67 -14.03 3.57
CA CYS A 18 9.01 -13.61 3.12
C CYS A 18 9.80 -12.78 4.15
N GLU A 19 9.60 -13.02 5.45
CA GLU A 19 10.37 -12.39 6.53
C GLU A 19 11.86 -12.71 6.44
N LEU A 20 12.74 -11.78 6.82
CA LEU A 20 14.16 -12.06 7.02
C LEU A 20 14.39 -13.22 8.02
N ASP A 21 15.55 -13.87 7.90
CA ASP A 21 16.04 -14.85 8.88
C ASP A 21 17.39 -14.37 9.46
N PRO A 22 17.45 -13.89 10.72
CA PRO A 22 16.36 -13.81 11.69
C PRO A 22 15.32 -12.71 11.36
N PRO A 23 14.06 -12.84 11.85
CA PRO A 23 13.02 -11.84 11.62
C PRO A 23 13.38 -10.44 12.13
N ARG A 24 12.98 -9.41 11.38
CA ARG A 24 13.20 -8.01 11.73
C ARG A 24 11.96 -7.18 11.46
N GLU A 25 11.28 -6.77 12.53
CA GLU A 25 10.14 -5.85 12.44
C GLU A 25 10.57 -4.46 11.96
N ALA A 26 9.68 -3.79 11.22
CA ALA A 26 9.80 -2.38 10.90
C ALA A 26 9.04 -1.59 11.98
N THR A 27 9.74 -0.66 12.62
CA THR A 27 9.15 0.16 13.68
C THR A 27 8.21 1.22 13.10
N GLU A 28 7.32 1.77 13.92
CA GLU A 28 6.50 2.93 13.54
C GLU A 28 7.37 4.09 13.03
N GLU A 29 8.53 4.30 13.66
CA GLU A 29 9.50 5.32 13.22
C GLU A 29 10.08 5.00 11.84
N ALA A 30 10.33 3.73 11.50
CA ALA A 30 10.80 3.34 10.17
C ALA A 30 9.75 3.65 9.09
N LEU A 31 8.47 3.39 9.36
CA LEU A 31 7.37 3.74 8.45
C LEU A 31 7.21 5.26 8.33
N LYS A 32 7.24 5.98 9.46
CA LYS A 32 7.15 7.45 9.49
C LYS A 32 8.27 8.13 8.71
N ARG A 33 9.50 7.61 8.77
CA ARG A 33 10.62 8.10 7.94
C ARG A 33 10.39 7.92 6.44
N CYS A 34 9.41 7.14 6.02
CA CYS A 34 8.99 6.95 4.64
C CYS A 34 7.67 7.67 4.32
N ASP A 35 7.12 8.43 5.28
CA ASP A 35 5.78 9.05 5.26
C ASP A 35 4.64 8.03 5.05
N VAL A 36 4.88 6.79 5.49
CA VAL A 36 3.88 5.71 5.51
C VAL A 36 3.28 5.65 6.91
N TRP A 37 1.97 5.55 6.99
CA TRP A 37 1.29 5.32 8.26
C TRP A 37 0.07 4.43 8.09
N THR A 38 -0.32 3.81 9.22
CA THR A 38 -1.46 2.91 9.28
C THR A 38 -2.30 3.23 10.50
N MET A 39 -3.57 2.84 10.45
CA MET A 39 -4.44 2.88 11.62
C MET A 39 -5.42 1.70 11.59
N LYS A 40 -5.97 1.38 12.76
CA LYS A 40 -7.04 0.38 12.88
C LYS A 40 -8.37 1.09 13.04
N ILE A 41 -9.29 0.81 12.13
CA ILE A 41 -10.71 1.17 12.23
C ILE A 41 -11.48 -0.15 12.33
N PRO A 42 -11.88 -0.59 13.54
CA PRO A 42 -12.65 -1.81 13.70
C PRO A 42 -13.93 -1.78 12.86
N ILE A 43 -14.26 -2.92 12.22
CA ILE A 43 -15.47 -3.06 11.40
C ILE A 43 -16.67 -3.34 12.31
N GLU A 44 -17.13 -2.29 12.99
CA GLU A 44 -18.30 -2.26 13.86
C GLU A 44 -19.37 -1.34 13.26
N ASN A 45 -20.54 -1.17 13.90
CA ASN A 45 -21.67 -0.43 13.33
C ASN A 45 -21.35 1.01 12.85
N ASP A 46 -20.28 1.64 13.36
CA ASP A 46 -19.87 3.01 13.05
C ASP A 46 -18.58 3.12 12.20
N TRP A 47 -18.06 2.01 11.65
CA TRP A 47 -16.78 1.99 10.91
C TRP A 47 -16.76 2.98 9.74
N GLU A 48 -17.89 3.13 9.05
CA GLU A 48 -18.01 4.00 7.89
C GLU A 48 -17.94 5.48 8.27
N GLN A 49 -18.55 5.85 9.40
CA GLN A 49 -18.44 7.22 9.94
C GLN A 49 -16.98 7.52 10.30
N LYS A 50 -16.31 6.62 11.02
CA LYS A 50 -14.90 6.76 11.39
C LYS A 50 -14.01 6.88 10.14
N LEU A 51 -14.20 6.02 9.14
CA LEU A 51 -13.46 6.11 7.88
C LEU A 51 -13.65 7.46 7.20
N ASN A 52 -14.89 7.98 7.15
CA ASN A 52 -15.18 9.27 6.56
C ASN A 52 -14.53 10.44 7.33
N GLU A 53 -14.45 10.36 8.65
CA GLU A 53 -13.76 11.36 9.48
C GLU A 53 -12.25 11.36 9.21
N GLU A 54 -11.62 10.19 9.12
CA GLU A 54 -10.19 10.07 8.81
C GLU A 54 -9.86 10.49 7.38
N ALA A 55 -10.68 10.07 6.41
CA ALA A 55 -10.57 10.47 5.00
C ALA A 55 -10.59 12.00 4.84
N LYS A 56 -11.48 12.69 5.57
CA LYS A 56 -11.57 14.15 5.55
C LYS A 56 -10.31 14.84 6.09
N LYS A 57 -9.64 14.29 7.10
CA LYS A 57 -8.41 14.87 7.66
C LYS A 57 -7.28 14.93 6.63
N VAL A 58 -7.26 13.99 5.68
CA VAL A 58 -6.29 13.93 4.58
C VAL A 58 -6.87 14.37 3.24
N GLY A 59 -8.07 14.96 3.23
CA GLY A 59 -8.68 15.56 2.04
C GLY A 59 -9.14 14.57 0.97
N LEU A 60 -9.47 13.33 1.35
CA LEU A 60 -9.97 12.30 0.43
C LEU A 60 -11.50 12.39 0.32
N ASN A 61 -12.00 12.80 -0.85
CA ASN A 61 -13.42 13.09 -1.07
C ASN A 61 -14.13 12.03 -1.91
N TYR A 62 -13.37 11.15 -2.58
CA TYR A 62 -13.89 10.11 -3.44
C TYR A 62 -13.49 8.74 -2.93
N ARG A 63 -14.34 7.75 -3.18
CA ARG A 63 -14.04 6.35 -2.87
C ARG A 63 -14.78 5.40 -3.79
N ASP A 64 -14.22 4.22 -3.96
CA ASP A 64 -14.89 3.06 -4.51
C ASP A 64 -14.47 1.78 -3.75
N GLU A 65 -15.03 0.64 -4.14
CA GLU A 65 -14.76 -0.66 -3.52
C GLU A 65 -14.22 -1.63 -4.58
N ILE A 66 -13.15 -2.35 -4.24
CA ILE A 66 -12.54 -3.36 -5.10
C ILE A 66 -12.46 -4.70 -4.35
N HIS A 67 -12.88 -5.77 -5.02
CA HIS A 67 -12.65 -7.15 -4.55
C HIS A 67 -11.60 -7.80 -5.44
N VAL A 68 -10.41 -8.04 -4.89
CA VAL A 68 -9.32 -8.73 -5.57
C VAL A 68 -9.35 -10.20 -5.15
N ASN A 69 -9.94 -11.03 -5.99
CA ASN A 69 -9.84 -12.48 -5.95
C ASN A 69 -10.10 -13.04 -7.35
N LYS A 70 -9.79 -14.32 -7.56
CA LYS A 70 -9.90 -14.96 -8.87
C LYS A 70 -11.33 -14.96 -9.44
N ASP A 71 -12.35 -15.08 -8.59
CA ASP A 71 -13.74 -15.26 -9.02
C ASP A 71 -14.46 -13.94 -9.35
N LYS A 72 -14.13 -12.85 -8.67
CA LYS A 72 -14.85 -11.56 -8.77
C LYS A 72 -14.10 -10.51 -9.56
N MET A 73 -12.80 -10.64 -9.73
CA MET A 73 -11.98 -9.65 -10.42
C MET A 73 -11.82 -10.00 -11.91
N PRO A 74 -12.32 -9.17 -12.85
CA PRO A 74 -12.03 -9.35 -14.26
C PRO A 74 -10.52 -9.22 -14.54
N ASN A 75 -10.00 -10.08 -15.42
CA ASN A 75 -8.57 -10.12 -15.79
C ASN A 75 -7.63 -10.27 -14.58
N TYR A 76 -8.06 -11.04 -13.57
CA TYR A 76 -7.33 -11.23 -12.31
C TYR A 76 -5.82 -11.50 -12.49
N GLU A 77 -5.46 -12.46 -13.36
CA GLU A 77 -4.07 -12.88 -13.58
C GLU A 77 -3.19 -11.77 -14.19
N GLU A 78 -3.78 -10.84 -14.95
CA GLU A 78 -3.06 -9.68 -15.49
C GLU A 78 -2.97 -8.59 -14.42
N LYS A 79 -4.07 -8.32 -13.73
CA LYS A 79 -4.16 -7.27 -12.72
C LYS A 79 -3.23 -7.52 -11.54
N ILE A 80 -3.13 -8.77 -11.06
CA ILE A 80 -2.25 -9.09 -9.94
C ILE A 80 -0.76 -8.90 -10.28
N LYS A 81 -0.38 -9.11 -11.56
CA LYS A 81 0.98 -8.83 -12.02
C LYS A 81 1.26 -7.33 -12.04
N ILE A 82 0.31 -6.54 -12.52
CA ILE A 82 0.40 -5.07 -12.52
C ILE A 82 0.53 -4.54 -11.09
N PHE A 83 -0.28 -5.05 -10.16
CA PHE A 83 -0.21 -4.64 -8.77
C PHE A 83 1.11 -5.00 -8.10
N PHE A 84 1.72 -6.12 -8.47
CA PHE A 84 2.96 -6.59 -7.85
C PHE A 84 4.24 -6.05 -8.50
N GLU A 85 4.17 -5.56 -9.75
CA GLU A 85 5.26 -4.80 -10.36
C GLU A 85 5.58 -3.59 -9.47
N GLU A 86 6.86 -3.31 -9.21
CA GLU A 86 7.25 -2.15 -8.39
C GLU A 86 6.93 -0.85 -9.13
N HIS A 87 6.09 0.00 -8.53
CA HIS A 87 5.60 1.23 -9.14
C HIS A 87 5.42 2.37 -8.14
N LEU A 88 5.15 3.56 -8.67
CA LEU A 88 4.70 4.73 -7.91
C LEU A 88 3.48 5.37 -8.56
N HIS A 89 2.80 6.23 -7.78
CA HIS A 89 1.70 7.06 -8.23
C HIS A 89 2.01 8.54 -8.01
N VAL A 90 1.36 9.40 -8.80
CA VAL A 90 1.42 10.87 -8.64
C VAL A 90 0.55 11.38 -7.50
N ASP A 91 -0.43 10.59 -7.09
CA ASP A 91 -1.31 10.83 -5.95
C ASP A 91 -1.05 9.79 -4.84
N PRO A 92 -1.42 10.09 -3.57
CA PRO A 92 -1.33 9.12 -2.50
C PRO A 92 -2.20 7.89 -2.76
N GLU A 93 -1.69 6.71 -2.42
CA GLU A 93 -2.44 5.47 -2.44
C GLU A 93 -3.00 5.18 -1.04
N VAL A 94 -4.33 5.28 -0.91
CA VAL A 94 -5.01 5.06 0.37
C VAL A 94 -6.02 3.92 0.26
N ARG A 95 -5.95 3.00 1.22
CA ARG A 95 -6.78 1.80 1.26
C ARG A 95 -7.32 1.54 2.66
N PHE A 96 -8.57 1.13 2.74
CA PHE A 96 -9.17 0.57 3.93
C PHE A 96 -9.64 -0.86 3.63
N VAL A 97 -9.11 -1.85 4.35
CA VAL A 97 -9.42 -3.26 4.14
C VAL A 97 -10.74 -3.60 4.83
N LYS A 98 -11.77 -3.89 4.05
CA LYS A 98 -13.11 -4.27 4.53
C LYS A 98 -13.24 -5.76 4.80
N GLY A 99 -12.40 -6.59 4.15
CA GLY A 99 -12.38 -8.03 4.36
C GLY A 99 -11.19 -8.69 3.69
N GLY A 100 -10.86 -9.91 4.12
CA GLY A 100 -9.70 -10.64 3.61
C GLY A 100 -8.37 -10.04 4.08
N SER A 101 -7.30 -10.29 3.31
CA SER A 101 -5.93 -9.93 3.68
C SER A 101 -4.98 -9.86 2.50
N GLY A 102 -3.83 -9.21 2.70
CA GLY A 102 -2.77 -9.07 1.69
C GLY A 102 -1.55 -8.33 2.21
N TYR A 103 -0.64 -8.03 1.30
CA TYR A 103 0.62 -7.35 1.57
C TYR A 103 0.76 -6.11 0.69
N PHE A 104 1.09 -4.99 1.34
CA PHE A 104 1.70 -3.84 0.67
C PHE A 104 3.18 -3.84 0.99
N ASP A 105 4.02 -3.85 -0.03
CA ASP A 105 5.46 -3.71 0.16
C ASP A 105 5.87 -2.28 -0.23
N VAL A 106 6.70 -1.64 0.58
CA VAL A 106 7.22 -0.27 0.34
C VAL A 106 8.75 -0.26 0.45
N ARG A 107 9.41 0.60 -0.31
CA ARG A 107 10.86 0.85 -0.14
C ARG A 107 11.12 1.77 1.04
N ASP A 108 12.05 1.38 1.89
CA ASP A 108 12.61 2.27 2.92
C ASP A 108 13.63 3.27 2.33
N ARG A 109 14.22 4.11 3.18
CA ARG A 109 15.24 5.10 2.76
C ARG A 109 16.58 4.49 2.29
N GLU A 110 16.81 3.22 2.58
CA GLU A 110 17.96 2.44 2.12
C GLU A 110 17.57 1.51 0.95
N ASP A 111 16.40 1.74 0.36
CA ASP A 111 15.86 0.99 -0.76
C ASP A 111 15.61 -0.50 -0.43
N LYS A 112 15.34 -0.82 0.83
CA LYS A 112 14.97 -2.17 1.31
C LYS A 112 13.46 -2.31 1.41
N TRP A 113 12.96 -3.51 1.12
CA TRP A 113 11.53 -3.81 1.23
C TRP A 113 11.08 -3.92 2.70
N ILE A 114 10.04 -3.16 3.03
CA ILE A 114 9.20 -3.34 4.21
C ILE A 114 7.84 -3.85 3.74
N ARG A 115 7.38 -4.96 4.29
CA ARG A 115 6.05 -5.53 4.07
C ARG A 115 5.09 -5.12 5.16
N LEU A 116 3.94 -4.59 4.77
CA LEU A 116 2.80 -4.31 5.63
C LEU A 116 1.75 -5.40 5.44
N ALA A 117 1.55 -6.24 6.46
CA ALA A 117 0.55 -7.30 6.47
C ALA A 117 -0.80 -6.75 6.91
N VAL A 118 -1.70 -6.56 5.94
CA VAL A 118 -3.01 -5.93 6.14
C VAL A 118 -4.15 -6.95 6.18
N SER A 119 -5.16 -6.63 6.96
CA SER A 119 -6.34 -7.44 7.23
C SER A 119 -7.55 -6.55 7.46
N ALA A 120 -8.75 -7.14 7.56
CA ALA A 120 -9.98 -6.41 7.85
C ALA A 120 -9.83 -5.37 8.99
N GLY A 121 -10.27 -4.14 8.73
CA GLY A 121 -10.20 -3.00 9.64
C GLY A 121 -8.88 -2.22 9.58
N ASP A 122 -7.91 -2.63 8.76
CA ASP A 122 -6.67 -1.88 8.56
C ASP A 122 -6.85 -0.79 7.51
N PHE A 123 -6.43 0.42 7.86
CA PHE A 123 -6.28 1.56 6.96
C PHE A 123 -4.79 1.79 6.73
N ILE A 124 -4.41 2.02 5.47
CA ILE A 124 -3.04 2.28 5.04
C ILE A 124 -3.00 3.52 4.15
N PHE A 125 -2.01 4.38 4.41
CA PHE A 125 -1.67 5.53 3.60
C PHE A 125 -0.25 5.36 3.06
N LEU A 126 -0.13 5.37 1.74
CA LEU A 126 1.12 5.42 1.01
C LEU A 126 1.24 6.80 0.34
N PRO A 127 2.31 7.56 0.60
CA PRO A 127 2.46 8.90 0.04
C PRO A 127 2.71 8.84 -1.47
N ALA A 128 2.34 9.89 -2.19
CA ALA A 128 2.66 10.03 -3.61
C ALA A 128 4.20 9.94 -3.83
N GLY A 129 4.62 9.29 -4.92
CA GLY A 129 6.04 9.14 -5.26
C GLY A 129 6.82 8.05 -4.51
N ILE A 130 6.20 7.33 -3.57
CA ILE A 130 6.82 6.15 -2.94
C ILE A 130 6.80 4.95 -3.90
N TYR A 131 7.92 4.22 -3.95
CA TYR A 131 7.93 2.92 -4.61
C TYR A 131 7.27 1.88 -3.72
N HIS A 132 6.27 1.22 -4.29
CA HIS A 132 5.49 0.20 -3.61
C HIS A 132 4.97 -0.85 -4.59
N ARG A 133 4.37 -1.90 -4.03
CA ARG A 133 3.65 -2.94 -4.76
C ARG A 133 2.63 -3.61 -3.84
N PHE A 134 1.67 -4.31 -4.43
CA PHE A 134 0.62 -5.04 -3.72
C PHE A 134 0.55 -6.50 -4.18
N THR A 135 0.26 -7.39 -3.24
CA THR A 135 -0.14 -8.78 -3.53
C THR A 135 -1.16 -9.26 -2.51
N VAL A 136 -2.09 -10.11 -2.93
CA VAL A 136 -2.83 -10.96 -1.98
C VAL A 136 -1.87 -11.93 -1.30
N ASP A 137 -2.22 -12.38 -0.10
CA ASP A 137 -1.54 -13.47 0.57
C ASP A 137 -2.10 -14.84 0.11
N ASN A 138 -1.74 -15.91 0.82
CA ASN A 138 -2.19 -17.25 0.52
C ASN A 138 -3.72 -17.47 0.66
N ASN A 139 -4.47 -16.53 1.24
CA ASN A 139 -5.95 -16.56 1.26
C ASN A 139 -6.59 -16.09 -0.05
N ASP A 140 -5.81 -15.52 -0.98
CA ASP A 140 -6.23 -15.15 -2.34
C ASP A 140 -7.46 -14.22 -2.42
N SER A 141 -7.72 -13.43 -1.38
CA SER A 141 -8.91 -12.59 -1.34
C SER A 141 -8.71 -11.38 -0.44
N ILE A 142 -8.91 -10.20 -1.02
CA ILE A 142 -9.04 -8.94 -0.28
C ILE A 142 -10.19 -8.12 -0.84
N ASN A 143 -10.96 -7.50 0.05
CA ASN A 143 -11.94 -6.48 -0.26
C ASN A 143 -11.46 -5.16 0.36
N ALA A 144 -11.20 -4.16 -0.48
CA ALA A 144 -10.69 -2.87 -0.04
C ALA A 144 -11.55 -1.72 -0.56
N ILE A 145 -11.78 -0.75 0.31
CA ILE A 145 -12.24 0.58 -0.09
C ILE A 145 -11.00 1.37 -0.49
N ARG A 146 -11.02 1.95 -1.68
CA ARG A 146 -9.96 2.81 -2.18
C ARG A 146 -10.41 4.26 -2.02
N LEU A 147 -9.55 5.12 -1.49
CA LEU A 147 -9.88 6.52 -1.19
C LEU A 147 -8.99 7.47 -2.01
N PHE A 148 -9.59 8.54 -2.55
CA PHE A 148 -8.95 9.50 -3.46
C PHE A 148 -9.28 10.93 -3.09
N LYS A 149 -8.34 11.82 -3.39
CA LYS A 149 -8.53 13.27 -3.27
C LYS A 149 -9.55 13.79 -4.29
N ASP A 150 -9.34 13.43 -5.56
CA ASP A 150 -10.14 13.82 -6.72
C ASP A 150 -10.60 12.57 -7.50
N GLU A 151 -11.15 12.74 -8.71
CA GLU A 151 -11.44 11.60 -9.59
C GLU A 151 -10.18 10.76 -9.80
N PRO A 152 -10.26 9.43 -9.63
CA PRO A 152 -9.06 8.61 -9.52
C PRO A 152 -8.33 8.49 -10.85
N ILE A 153 -7.04 8.88 -10.84
CA ILE A 153 -6.09 8.58 -11.91
C ILE A 153 -5.29 7.35 -11.48
N TRP A 154 -5.54 6.22 -12.13
CA TRP A 154 -4.94 4.91 -11.78
C TRP A 154 -3.57 4.66 -12.42
N GLU A 155 -2.93 5.70 -12.93
CA GLU A 155 -1.69 5.55 -13.67
C GLU A 155 -0.56 5.14 -12.72
N ALA A 156 -0.05 3.92 -12.92
CA ALA A 156 1.12 3.38 -12.24
C ALA A 156 2.35 3.63 -13.10
N PHE A 157 3.39 4.19 -12.51
CA PHE A 157 4.67 4.36 -13.17
C PHE A 157 5.65 3.33 -12.63
N ASN A 158 5.97 2.33 -13.45
CA ASN A 158 6.84 1.23 -13.05
C ASN A 158 8.27 1.73 -12.87
N ARG A 159 8.94 1.24 -11.83
CA ARG A 159 10.35 1.57 -11.56
C ARG A 159 11.29 1.06 -12.65
N SER A 160 10.90 0.01 -13.37
CA SER A 160 11.65 -0.53 -14.52
C SER A 160 11.75 0.46 -15.69
N ASP A 161 10.90 1.48 -15.74
CA ASP A 161 11.04 2.62 -16.64
C ASP A 161 12.00 3.66 -16.03
N HIS A 162 13.08 3.94 -16.76
CA HIS A 162 14.13 4.89 -16.38
C HIS A 162 13.61 6.33 -16.23
N GLN A 163 12.49 6.68 -16.86
CA GLN A 163 11.86 7.99 -16.73
C GLN A 163 11.06 8.14 -15.42
N THR A 164 10.79 7.04 -14.71
CA THR A 164 9.99 7.09 -13.47
C THR A 164 10.71 7.85 -12.36
N ASP A 165 12.03 7.69 -12.23
CA ASP A 165 12.83 8.44 -11.25
C ASP A 165 12.95 9.94 -11.57
N GLU A 166 12.72 10.33 -12.83
CA GLU A 166 12.77 11.73 -13.29
C GLU A 166 11.48 12.51 -13.01
N LYS A 167 10.41 11.84 -12.55
CA LYS A 167 9.12 12.48 -12.29
C LYS A 167 9.22 13.47 -11.13
N THR A 168 8.60 14.63 -11.29
CA THR A 168 8.54 15.68 -10.26
C THR A 168 8.06 15.13 -8.92
N ILE A 169 7.03 14.29 -8.92
CA ILE A 169 6.49 13.70 -7.68
C ILE A 169 7.51 12.83 -6.93
N ARG A 170 8.41 12.14 -7.65
CA ARG A 170 9.46 11.34 -7.04
C ARG A 170 10.47 12.24 -6.32
N ALA A 171 10.88 13.33 -6.96
CA ALA A 171 11.76 14.32 -6.34
C ALA A 171 11.10 15.01 -5.14
N GLU A 172 9.82 15.35 -5.23
CA GLU A 172 9.03 15.93 -4.13
C GLU A 172 8.96 14.97 -2.93
N TYR A 173 8.66 13.69 -3.16
CA TYR A 173 8.68 12.64 -2.14
C TYR A 173 10.04 12.55 -1.44
N LEU A 174 11.12 12.43 -2.21
CA LEU A 174 12.48 12.32 -1.68
C LEU A 174 12.87 13.55 -0.84
N ASN A 175 12.46 14.74 -1.25
CA ASN A 175 12.68 15.98 -0.50
C ASN A 175 11.84 16.06 0.78
N ALA A 176 10.63 15.51 0.78
CA ALA A 176 9.75 15.49 1.96
C ALA A 176 10.32 14.58 3.06
N ILE A 177 10.72 13.35 2.73
CA ILE A 177 11.21 12.37 3.70
C ILE A 177 12.63 12.66 4.23
N GLN A 178 13.38 13.58 3.59
CA GLN A 178 14.66 14.05 4.11
C GLN A 178 14.50 14.97 5.33
N LYS A 179 13.34 15.62 5.47
CA LYS A 179 13.04 16.56 6.57
C LYS A 179 12.52 15.86 7.82
N VAL A 180 12.28 14.56 7.73
CA VAL A 180 11.79 13.68 8.81
C VAL A 180 12.97 12.97 9.48
#